data_AF-A0A355TQ74-F1
#
_entry.id   AF-A0A355TQ74-F1
#
_cell.length_a   1.000
_cell.length_b   1.000
_cell.length_c   1.000
_cell.angle_alpha   90.00
_cell.angle_beta   90.00
_cell.angle_gamma   90.00
#
_symmetry.space_group_name_H-M   'P 1'
#
loop_
_entity.id
_entity.type
_entity.pdbx_description
1 polymer ?
#
loop_
_entity_poly.entity_id
_entity_poly.type
_entity_poly.pdbx_seq_one_letter_code
_entity_poly.pdbx_strand_id
1 'polypeptide(L)'
;CITVAAITIAITPLFANMADPIYQWWRKRTKTKPSNSIPMPQVGFKDHVVIVGYGYMGSFLAEAIPNSTPILIIESHPQRVKKAKEDGYAVIGGNATSTDLLKAADLDKAALLIITIPDPIDSTMVQEAVHTINPKLKVMARARSLEHMKELVKHGCSEALVPEYEASLTMMRDIMILLKVKDVTIDEFIQDVRTKQYSPILVRNSNKKKDS
;
A
#
# COMPACT_ATOMS: atom_id res chain seq x y z
N CYS A 1 13.49 -3.44 -47.39
CA CYS A 1 13.62 -2.92 -46.01
C CYS A 1 12.43 -2.07 -45.55
N ILE A 2 11.83 -1.21 -46.39
CA ILE A 2 10.74 -0.30 -45.97
C ILE A 2 9.40 -1.04 -45.76
N THR A 3 9.17 -2.15 -46.45
CA THR A 3 7.92 -2.95 -46.38
C THR A 3 7.74 -3.69 -45.05
N VAL A 4 8.82 -4.13 -44.39
CA VAL A 4 8.76 -4.82 -43.08
C VAL A 4 8.37 -3.86 -41.95
N ALA A 5 8.84 -2.61 -42.04
CA ALA A 5 8.50 -1.57 -41.06
C ALA A 5 7.03 -1.17 -41.11
N ALA A 6 6.46 -1.04 -42.31
CA ALA A 6 5.04 -0.69 -42.50
C ALA A 6 4.10 -1.75 -41.92
N ILE A 7 4.44 -3.04 -42.10
CA ILE A 7 3.67 -4.17 -41.53
C ILE A 7 3.73 -4.15 -40.00
N THR A 8 4.88 -3.81 -39.41
CA THR A 8 5.07 -3.78 -37.95
C THR A 8 4.26 -2.65 -37.29
N ILE A 9 4.22 -1.47 -37.91
CA ILE A 9 3.47 -0.31 -37.40
C ILE A 9 1.95 -0.53 -37.50
N ALA A 10 1.48 -1.18 -38.57
CA ALA A 10 0.06 -1.51 -38.74
C ALA A 10 -0.43 -2.56 -37.73
N ILE A 11 0.46 -3.44 -37.27
CA ILE A 11 0.14 -4.54 -36.35
C ILE A 11 0.08 -4.08 -34.89
N THR A 12 0.91 -3.10 -34.51
CA THR A 12 1.04 -2.63 -33.12
C THR A 12 -0.28 -2.13 -32.48
N PRO A 13 -1.13 -1.30 -33.14
CA PRO A 13 -2.39 -0.85 -32.54
C PRO A 13 -3.45 -1.96 -32.45
N LEU A 14 -3.38 -2.99 -33.30
CA LEU A 14 -4.29 -4.15 -33.21
C LEU A 14 -4.02 -4.99 -31.96
N PHE A 15 -2.75 -5.11 -31.54
CA PHE A 15 -2.38 -5.87 -30.34
C PHE A 15 -2.67 -5.12 -29.04
N ALA A 16 -2.68 -3.78 -29.04
CA ALA A 16 -2.99 -2.97 -27.85
C ALA A 16 -4.43 -3.16 -27.38
N ASN A 17 -5.40 -3.24 -28.30
CA ASN A 17 -6.83 -3.44 -27.96
C ASN A 17 -7.20 -4.90 -27.65
N MET A 18 -6.33 -5.85 -27.98
CA MET A 18 -6.50 -7.28 -27.67
C MET A 18 -5.76 -7.70 -26.39
N ALA A 19 -4.96 -6.78 -25.82
CA ALA A 19 -4.14 -7.04 -24.65
C ALA A 19 -4.97 -7.29 -23.38
N ASP A 20 -6.08 -6.57 -23.16
CA ASP A 20 -6.89 -6.75 -21.95
C ASP A 20 -7.56 -8.14 -21.82
N PRO A 21 -8.28 -8.65 -22.82
CA PRO A 21 -8.89 -9.98 -22.73
C PRO A 21 -7.82 -11.10 -22.74
N ILE A 22 -6.72 -10.92 -23.49
CA ILE A 22 -5.60 -11.87 -23.49
C ILE A 22 -4.84 -11.86 -22.17
N TYR A 23 -4.64 -10.69 -21.55
CA TYR A 23 -3.99 -10.55 -20.24
C TYR A 23 -4.85 -11.19 -19.15
N GLN A 24 -6.18 -10.99 -19.18
CA GLN A 24 -7.09 -11.63 -18.24
C GLN A 24 -7.22 -13.15 -18.47
N TRP A 25 -7.18 -13.62 -19.72
CA TRP A 25 -7.21 -15.04 -20.05
C TRP A 25 -5.86 -15.74 -19.78
N TRP A 26 -4.74 -15.06 -20.04
CA TRP A 26 -3.41 -15.50 -19.62
C TRP A 26 -3.33 -15.55 -18.10
N ARG A 27 -3.81 -14.55 -17.35
CA ARG A 27 -3.91 -14.60 -15.87
C ARG A 27 -4.79 -15.76 -15.36
N LYS A 28 -5.84 -16.15 -16.11
CA LYS A 28 -6.66 -17.35 -15.79
C LYS A 28 -5.96 -18.67 -16.13
N ARG A 29 -5.02 -18.70 -17.09
CA ARG A 29 -4.23 -19.88 -17.50
C ARG A 29 -2.88 -20.00 -16.80
N THR A 30 -2.27 -18.88 -16.43
CA THR A 30 -1.22 -18.74 -15.41
C THR A 30 -1.89 -18.62 -14.04
N LYS A 31 -2.84 -19.50 -13.75
CA LYS A 31 -2.96 -20.01 -12.38
C LYS A 31 -1.59 -20.61 -12.10
N THR A 32 -0.74 -19.84 -11.40
CA THR A 32 0.31 -20.45 -10.61
C THR A 32 -0.38 -21.60 -9.88
N LYS A 33 0.07 -22.83 -10.17
CA LYS A 33 -0.34 -24.00 -9.41
C LYS A 33 -0.32 -23.59 -7.94
N PRO A 34 -1.30 -24.00 -7.11
CA PRO A 34 -1.17 -23.82 -5.67
C PRO A 34 0.18 -24.44 -5.32
N SER A 35 1.17 -23.57 -5.06
CA SER A 35 2.48 -24.00 -4.64
C SER A 35 2.20 -24.88 -3.44
N ASN A 36 2.64 -26.13 -3.50
CA ASN A 36 2.58 -27.14 -2.44
C ASN A 36 2.31 -26.47 -1.12
N SER A 37 1.17 -26.79 -0.51
CA SER A 37 0.72 -26.30 0.80
C SER A 37 1.87 -26.34 1.80
N ILE A 38 2.66 -25.26 1.83
CA ILE A 38 3.49 -24.91 2.96
C ILE A 38 2.45 -24.71 4.05
N PRO A 39 2.51 -25.45 5.17
CA PRO A 39 1.59 -25.22 6.27
C PRO A 39 1.57 -23.72 6.53
N MET A 40 0.42 -23.08 6.32
CA MET A 40 0.30 -21.65 6.58
C MET A 40 0.65 -21.48 8.06
N PRO A 41 1.70 -20.74 8.42
CA PRO A 41 2.01 -20.52 9.81
C PRO A 41 0.83 -19.75 10.39
N GLN A 42 0.00 -20.42 11.20
CA GLN A 42 -0.88 -19.70 12.10
C GLN A 42 0.02 -19.09 13.15
N VAL A 43 0.26 -17.79 12.99
CA VAL A 43 1.27 -17.11 13.78
C VAL A 43 0.79 -16.95 15.23
N GLY A 44 -0.53 -17.10 15.47
CA GLY A 44 -1.11 -17.14 16.81
C GLY A 44 -0.95 -15.83 17.57
N PHE A 45 -0.57 -14.77 16.87
CA PHE A 45 -0.30 -13.46 17.44
C PHE A 45 -1.59 -12.76 17.88
N LYS A 46 -1.43 -11.88 18.86
CA LYS A 46 -2.42 -10.91 19.32
C LYS A 46 -1.73 -9.56 19.41
N ASP A 47 -2.49 -8.50 19.14
CA ASP A 47 -2.02 -7.11 19.20
C ASP A 47 -0.77 -6.86 18.33
N HIS A 48 -0.62 -7.63 17.25
CA HIS A 48 0.50 -7.53 16.31
C HIS A 48 0.23 -6.53 15.18
N VAL A 49 1.31 -6.12 14.52
CA VAL A 49 1.23 -5.31 13.30
C VAL A 49 1.38 -6.21 12.10
N VAL A 50 0.46 -6.09 11.13
CA VAL A 50 0.59 -6.75 9.83
C VAL A 50 1.05 -5.72 8.81
N ILE A 51 2.11 -6.04 8.06
CA ILE A 51 2.63 -5.19 6.98
C ILE A 51 2.47 -5.93 5.65
N VAL A 52 1.73 -5.32 4.73
CA VAL A 52 1.56 -5.80 3.35
C VAL A 52 2.57 -5.10 2.46
N GLY A 53 3.53 -5.87 1.96
CA GLY A 53 4.69 -5.43 1.20
C GLY A 53 5.91 -5.17 2.09
N TYR A 54 7.05 -5.73 1.70
CA TYR A 54 8.38 -5.54 2.30
C TYR A 54 9.35 -4.92 1.29
N GLY A 55 8.84 -3.93 0.54
CA GLY A 55 9.67 -3.03 -0.25
C GLY A 55 10.29 -1.94 0.62
N TYR A 56 10.80 -0.89 -0.01
CA TYR A 56 11.45 0.24 0.66
C TYR A 56 10.65 0.79 1.86
N MET A 57 9.37 1.10 1.65
CA MET A 57 8.52 1.67 2.70
C MET A 57 8.15 0.64 3.77
N GLY A 58 7.82 -0.59 3.36
CA GLY A 58 7.47 -1.67 4.29
C GLY A 58 8.61 -2.06 5.22
N SER A 59 9.83 -2.17 4.70
CA SER A 59 11.01 -2.47 5.53
C SER A 59 11.37 -1.32 6.46
N PHE A 60 11.29 -0.08 5.98
CA PHE A 60 11.53 1.10 6.81
C PHE A 60 10.53 1.21 7.97
N LEU A 61 9.25 0.95 7.70
CA LEU A 61 8.22 0.96 8.74
C LEU A 61 8.36 -0.22 9.71
N ALA A 62 8.76 -1.39 9.24
CA ALA A 62 9.03 -2.55 10.11
C ALA A 62 10.15 -2.23 11.12
N GLU A 63 11.23 -1.60 10.66
CA GLU A 63 12.36 -1.19 11.52
C GLU A 63 11.98 -0.09 12.52
N ALA A 64 11.05 0.79 12.17
CA ALA A 64 10.60 1.87 13.05
C ALA A 64 9.66 1.39 14.18
N ILE A 65 9.05 0.21 14.06
CA ILE A 65 8.15 -0.34 15.08
C ILE A 65 9.00 -0.92 16.23
N PRO A 66 8.63 -0.71 17.51
CA PRO A 66 9.37 -1.26 18.63
C PRO A 66 9.49 -2.79 18.56
N ASN A 67 10.69 -3.32 18.85
CA ASN A 67 10.99 -4.75 18.81
C ASN A 67 10.09 -5.63 19.71
N SER A 68 9.45 -5.04 20.73
CA SER A 68 8.49 -5.73 21.60
C SER A 68 7.15 -6.05 20.92
N THR A 69 6.85 -5.38 19.80
CA THR A 69 5.59 -5.54 19.07
C THR A 69 5.78 -6.63 18.01
N PRO A 70 5.01 -7.73 18.04
CA PRO A 70 5.10 -8.75 17.00
C PRO A 70 4.72 -8.17 15.64
N ILE A 71 5.50 -8.49 14.61
CA ILE A 71 5.26 -8.05 13.24
C ILE A 71 5.12 -9.27 12.33
N LEU A 72 4.08 -9.24 11.51
CA LEU A 72 3.83 -10.20 10.44
C LEU A 72 3.88 -9.51 9.08
N ILE A 73 4.64 -10.06 8.16
CA ILE A 73 4.87 -9.49 6.83
C ILE A 73 4.21 -10.37 5.78
N ILE A 74 3.41 -9.77 4.89
CA ILE A 74 2.88 -10.42 3.69
C ILE A 74 3.61 -9.86 2.48
N GLU A 75 4.36 -10.71 1.78
CA GLU A 75 5.17 -10.28 0.63
C GLU A 75 5.14 -11.32 -0.49
N SER A 76 5.01 -10.87 -1.73
CA SER A 76 4.88 -11.74 -2.90
C SER A 76 6.21 -11.98 -3.62
N HIS A 77 7.16 -11.04 -3.50
CA HIS A 77 8.46 -11.13 -4.17
C HIS A 77 9.42 -12.07 -3.41
N PRO A 78 9.88 -13.20 -4.00
CA PRO A 78 10.66 -14.20 -3.28
C PRO A 78 11.94 -13.69 -2.61
N GLN A 79 12.64 -12.75 -3.27
CA GLN A 79 13.85 -12.16 -2.68
C GLN A 79 13.55 -11.30 -1.46
N ARG A 80 12.41 -10.59 -1.44
CA ARG A 80 12.00 -9.77 -0.29
C ARG A 80 11.45 -10.63 0.83
N VAL A 81 10.76 -11.72 0.52
CA VAL A 81 10.38 -12.76 1.50
C VAL A 81 11.63 -13.31 2.20
N LYS A 82 12.68 -13.65 1.44
CA LYS A 82 13.95 -14.13 2.01
C LYS A 82 14.56 -13.08 2.93
N LYS A 83 14.67 -11.84 2.45
CA LYS A 83 15.22 -10.72 3.22
C LYS A 83 14.44 -10.48 4.52
N ALA A 84 13.12 -10.42 4.48
CA ALA A 84 12.27 -10.23 5.65
C ALA A 84 12.49 -11.32 6.73
N LYS A 85 12.71 -12.57 6.30
CA LYS A 85 13.05 -13.67 7.22
C LYS A 85 14.46 -13.52 7.79
N GLU A 86 15.43 -13.10 6.98
CA GLU A 86 16.81 -12.82 7.42
C GLU A 86 16.84 -11.66 8.43
N ASP A 87 15.99 -10.67 8.25
CA ASP A 87 15.79 -9.53 9.17
C ASP A 87 15.01 -9.92 10.45
N GLY A 88 14.61 -11.19 10.59
CA GLY A 88 14.02 -11.75 11.81
C GLY A 88 12.49 -11.67 11.91
N TYR A 89 11.80 -11.25 10.85
CA TYR A 89 10.34 -11.12 10.85
C TYR A 89 9.60 -12.42 10.53
N ALA A 90 8.38 -12.56 11.05
CA ALA A 90 7.44 -13.59 10.59
C ALA A 90 6.92 -13.20 9.20
N VAL A 91 6.92 -14.14 8.25
CA VAL A 91 6.58 -13.84 6.85
C VAL A 91 5.63 -14.87 6.25
N ILE A 92 4.54 -14.38 5.67
CA ILE A 92 3.66 -15.12 4.77
C ILE A 92 4.01 -14.73 3.33
N GLY A 93 4.51 -15.71 2.56
CA GLY A 93 4.83 -15.50 1.15
C GLY A 93 3.60 -15.63 0.27
N GLY A 94 3.25 -14.59 -0.50
CA GLY A 94 2.17 -14.63 -1.47
C GLY A 94 1.54 -13.27 -1.79
N ASN A 95 0.53 -13.26 -2.66
CA ASN A 95 -0.18 -12.04 -3.03
C ASN A 95 -1.26 -11.71 -1.98
N ALA A 96 -1.14 -10.54 -1.34
CA ALA A 96 -2.05 -10.08 -0.30
C ALA A 96 -3.51 -9.90 -0.74
N THR A 97 -3.79 -9.84 -2.06
CA THR A 97 -5.18 -9.86 -2.59
C THR A 97 -5.88 -11.21 -2.36
N SER A 98 -5.14 -12.26 -1.98
CA SER A 98 -5.71 -13.55 -1.60
C SER A 98 -6.36 -13.49 -0.23
N THR A 99 -7.69 -13.67 -0.19
CA THR A 99 -8.46 -13.74 1.06
C THR A 99 -7.94 -14.82 2.01
N ASP A 100 -7.46 -15.94 1.50
CA ASP A 100 -6.93 -17.03 2.33
C ASP A 100 -5.64 -16.62 3.07
N LEU A 101 -4.79 -15.80 2.43
CA LEU A 101 -3.58 -15.27 3.06
C LEU A 101 -3.94 -14.20 4.11
N LEU A 102 -4.91 -13.35 3.82
CA LEU A 102 -5.39 -12.35 4.79
C LEU A 102 -6.03 -13.02 6.02
N LYS A 103 -6.76 -14.12 5.84
CA LYS A 103 -7.30 -14.92 6.95
C LYS A 103 -6.18 -15.56 7.78
N ALA A 104 -5.14 -16.08 7.13
CA ALA A 104 -3.99 -16.66 7.81
C ALA A 104 -3.17 -15.61 8.60
N ALA A 105 -3.37 -14.32 8.35
CA ALA A 105 -2.69 -13.23 9.05
C ALA A 105 -3.33 -12.84 10.39
N ASP A 106 -4.39 -13.54 10.83
CA ASP A 106 -5.08 -13.30 12.10
C ASP A 106 -5.53 -11.82 12.27
N LEU A 107 -6.05 -11.20 11.19
CA LEU A 107 -6.43 -9.77 11.17
C LEU A 107 -7.51 -9.40 12.20
N ASP A 108 -8.29 -10.36 12.68
CA ASP A 108 -9.26 -10.15 13.76
C ASP A 108 -8.61 -9.80 15.11
N LYS A 109 -7.34 -10.20 15.30
CA LYS A 109 -6.55 -9.98 16.52
C LYS A 109 -5.41 -8.97 16.33
N ALA A 110 -5.22 -8.47 15.11
CA ALA A 110 -4.18 -7.51 14.81
C ALA A 110 -4.51 -6.14 15.43
N ALA A 111 -3.48 -5.42 15.88
CA ALA A 111 -3.63 -4.05 16.37
C ALA A 111 -3.67 -3.03 15.22
N LEU A 112 -2.94 -3.31 14.13
CA LEU A 112 -2.76 -2.41 13.00
C LEU A 112 -2.42 -3.21 11.74
N LEU A 113 -3.00 -2.81 10.61
CA LEU A 113 -2.56 -3.20 9.28
C LEU A 113 -1.91 -2.01 8.56
N ILE A 114 -0.76 -2.24 7.93
CA ILE A 114 -0.06 -1.28 7.10
C ILE A 114 0.02 -1.80 5.66
N ILE A 115 -0.62 -1.12 4.71
CA ILE A 115 -0.60 -1.47 3.28
C ILE A 115 0.45 -0.60 2.57
N THR A 116 1.55 -1.20 2.10
CA THR A 116 2.68 -0.46 1.50
C THR A 116 2.91 -0.75 0.02
N ILE A 117 2.11 -1.64 -0.56
CA ILE A 117 2.18 -1.99 -1.97
C ILE A 117 1.84 -0.79 -2.86
N PRO A 118 2.56 -0.58 -3.99
CA PRO A 118 2.42 0.63 -4.81
C PRO A 118 1.26 0.58 -5.79
N ASP A 119 0.73 -0.61 -6.10
CA ASP A 119 -0.35 -0.77 -7.06
C ASP A 119 -1.70 -0.37 -6.43
N PRO A 120 -2.41 0.61 -7.00
CA PRO A 120 -3.63 1.15 -6.40
C PRO A 120 -4.80 0.15 -6.43
N ILE A 121 -4.86 -0.74 -7.42
CA ILE A 121 -5.93 -1.73 -7.53
C ILE A 121 -5.74 -2.78 -6.44
N ASP A 122 -4.53 -3.33 -6.32
CA ASP A 122 -4.22 -4.32 -5.31
C ASP A 122 -4.38 -3.76 -3.89
N SER A 123 -3.96 -2.52 -3.63
CA SER A 123 -4.13 -1.90 -2.30
C SER A 123 -5.60 -1.70 -1.93
N THR A 124 -6.44 -1.28 -2.87
CA THR A 124 -7.89 -1.14 -2.64
C THR A 124 -8.53 -2.51 -2.41
N MET A 125 -8.18 -3.52 -3.21
CA MET A 125 -8.68 -4.89 -3.00
C MET A 125 -8.31 -5.46 -1.63
N VAL A 126 -7.06 -5.24 -1.18
CA VAL A 126 -6.64 -5.62 0.17
C VAL A 126 -7.47 -4.89 1.22
N GLN A 127 -7.65 -3.57 1.07
CA GLN A 127 -8.45 -2.78 2.00
C GLN A 127 -9.91 -3.25 2.08
N GLU A 128 -10.56 -3.52 0.95
CA GLU A 128 -11.94 -4.04 0.90
C GLU A 128 -12.07 -5.40 1.59
N ALA A 129 -11.13 -6.30 1.33
CA ALA A 129 -11.11 -7.61 1.96
C ALA A 129 -10.90 -7.49 3.48
N VAL A 130 -10.00 -6.62 3.91
CA VAL A 130 -9.74 -6.35 5.33
C VAL A 130 -10.96 -5.75 6.01
N HIS A 131 -11.63 -4.78 5.37
CA HIS A 131 -12.85 -4.18 5.91
C HIS A 131 -13.99 -5.20 6.05
N THR A 132 -14.05 -6.18 5.16
CA THR A 132 -14.99 -7.31 5.25
C THR A 132 -14.64 -8.26 6.40
N ILE A 133 -13.36 -8.53 6.63
CA ILE A 133 -12.88 -9.42 7.70
C ILE A 133 -13.06 -8.76 9.07
N ASN A 134 -12.48 -7.57 9.25
CA ASN A 134 -12.50 -6.83 10.50
C ASN A 134 -12.70 -5.32 10.22
N PRO A 135 -13.95 -4.82 10.20
CA PRO A 135 -14.22 -3.40 9.93
C PRO A 135 -13.72 -2.45 11.02
N LYS A 136 -13.31 -2.99 12.19
CA LYS A 136 -12.76 -2.20 13.31
C LYS A 136 -11.24 -2.11 13.29
N LEU A 137 -10.56 -2.91 12.47
CA LEU A 137 -9.10 -2.90 12.37
C LEU A 137 -8.63 -1.54 11.89
N LYS A 138 -7.65 -0.95 12.58
CA LYS A 138 -6.99 0.26 12.10
C LYS A 138 -6.14 -0.10 10.89
N VAL A 139 -6.31 0.63 9.80
CA VAL A 139 -5.53 0.44 8.58
C VAL A 139 -4.85 1.74 8.18
N MET A 140 -3.54 1.69 7.99
CA MET A 140 -2.75 2.74 7.36
C MET A 140 -2.34 2.29 5.96
N ALA A 141 -2.58 3.11 4.94
CA ALA A 141 -2.30 2.71 3.56
C ALA A 141 -1.47 3.75 2.79
N ARG A 142 -0.55 3.24 1.98
CA ARG A 142 0.06 3.98 0.89
C ARG A 142 -0.99 4.23 -0.19
N ALA A 143 -1.23 5.50 -0.50
CA ALA A 143 -1.95 5.92 -1.68
C ALA A 143 -0.97 6.28 -2.81
N ARG A 144 -1.44 6.10 -4.05
CA ARG A 144 -0.69 6.40 -5.28
C ARG A 144 -0.87 7.86 -5.71
N SER A 145 -2.05 8.42 -5.42
CA SER A 145 -2.46 9.79 -5.70
C SER A 145 -3.49 10.25 -4.68
N LEU A 146 -3.84 11.54 -4.70
CA LEU A 146 -4.85 12.09 -3.81
C LEU A 146 -6.25 11.49 -4.06
N GLU A 147 -6.56 11.12 -5.30
CA GLU A 147 -7.81 10.45 -5.69
C GLU A 147 -7.86 9.04 -5.10
N HIS A 148 -6.80 8.25 -5.27
CA HIS A 148 -6.70 6.91 -4.70
C HIS A 148 -6.75 6.96 -3.16
N MET A 149 -6.19 8.00 -2.54
CA MET A 149 -6.32 8.21 -1.10
C MET A 149 -7.77 8.37 -0.65
N LYS A 150 -8.57 9.17 -1.38
CA LYS A 150 -10.01 9.35 -1.11
C LYS A 150 -10.78 8.04 -1.28
N GLU A 151 -10.42 7.24 -2.29
CA GLU A 151 -10.97 5.91 -2.52
C GLU A 151 -10.70 4.98 -1.33
N LEU A 152 -9.43 4.83 -0.91
CA LEU A 152 -9.08 4.00 0.25
C LEU A 152 -9.88 4.37 1.51
N VAL A 153 -10.02 5.67 1.79
CA VAL A 153 -10.80 6.15 2.94
C VAL A 153 -12.29 5.83 2.79
N LYS A 154 -12.84 5.95 1.57
CA LYS A 154 -14.22 5.54 1.27
C LYS A 154 -14.44 4.04 1.52
N HIS A 155 -13.42 3.21 1.29
CA HIS A 155 -13.43 1.76 1.59
C HIS A 155 -13.05 1.43 3.05
N GLY A 156 -13.06 2.42 3.96
CA GLY A 156 -12.90 2.21 5.39
C GLY A 156 -11.46 2.25 5.89
N CYS A 157 -10.50 2.67 5.07
CA CYS A 157 -9.12 2.87 5.52
C CYS A 157 -9.10 3.96 6.61
N SER A 158 -8.36 3.73 7.69
CA SER A 158 -8.32 4.67 8.82
C SER A 158 -7.48 5.90 8.48
N GLU A 159 -6.35 5.66 7.83
CA GLU A 159 -5.42 6.71 7.42
C GLU A 159 -4.77 6.31 6.09
N ALA A 160 -4.73 7.23 5.14
CA ALA A 160 -4.03 7.02 3.90
C ALA A 160 -3.14 8.24 3.61
N LEU A 161 -1.97 8.00 3.04
CA LEU A 161 -0.99 9.05 2.73
C LEU A 161 -0.43 8.84 1.33
N VAL A 162 -0.08 9.93 0.65
CA VAL A 162 0.59 9.88 -0.66
C VAL A 162 2.07 10.24 -0.45
N PRO A 163 3.00 9.27 -0.51
CA PRO A 163 4.41 9.53 -0.18
C PRO A 163 5.02 10.64 -1.05
N GLU A 164 4.70 10.66 -2.34
CA GLU A 164 5.20 11.64 -3.29
C GLU A 164 4.71 13.06 -2.97
N TYR A 165 3.51 13.19 -2.39
CA TYR A 165 2.96 14.48 -1.98
C TYR A 165 3.67 15.00 -0.73
N GLU A 166 3.89 14.14 0.28
CA GLU A 166 4.65 14.52 1.49
C GLU A 166 6.10 14.89 1.19
N ALA A 167 6.74 14.15 0.27
CA ALA A 167 8.07 14.49 -0.22
C ALA A 167 8.08 15.86 -0.92
N SER A 168 7.06 16.16 -1.73
CA SER A 168 6.93 17.44 -2.43
C SER A 168 6.75 18.62 -1.47
N LEU A 169 5.97 18.45 -0.39
CA LEU A 169 5.82 19.46 0.65
C LEU A 169 7.15 19.74 1.37
N THR A 170 7.93 18.70 1.63
CA THR A 170 9.26 18.82 2.24
C THR A 170 10.21 19.59 1.32
N MET A 171 10.27 19.22 0.04
CA MET A 171 11.10 19.93 -0.95
C MET A 171 10.68 21.39 -1.12
N MET A 172 9.37 21.66 -1.15
CA MET A 172 8.86 23.02 -1.21
C MET A 172 9.34 23.86 -0.03
N ARG A 173 9.32 23.31 1.19
CA ARG A 173 9.89 23.94 2.39
C ARG A 173 11.34 24.33 2.17
N ASP A 174 12.14 23.38 1.72
CA ASP A 174 13.58 23.56 1.55
C ASP A 174 13.88 24.61 0.48
N ILE A 175 13.13 24.61 -0.63
CA ILE A 175 13.23 25.62 -1.69
C ILE A 175 12.91 27.01 -1.14
N MET A 176 11.84 27.18 -0.36
CA MET A 176 11.48 28.49 0.23
C MET A 176 12.56 29.02 1.17
N ILE A 177 13.17 28.12 1.97
CA ILE A 177 14.29 28.46 2.85
C ILE A 177 15.51 28.89 2.03
N LEU A 178 15.89 28.11 1.02
CA LEU A 178 17.05 28.39 0.15
C LEU A 178 16.91 29.70 -0.61
N LEU A 179 15.69 30.02 -1.08
CA LEU A 179 15.39 31.28 -1.76
C LEU A 179 15.23 32.48 -0.82
N LYS A 180 15.38 32.28 0.50
CA LYS A 180 15.26 33.33 1.52
C LYS A 180 13.96 34.12 1.41
N VAL A 181 12.85 33.44 1.14
CA VAL A 181 11.53 34.06 1.08
C VAL A 181 11.23 34.64 2.46
N LYS A 182 11.26 35.98 2.55
CA LYS A 182 10.78 36.72 3.72
C LYS A 182 9.26 36.84 3.56
N ASP A 183 8.51 36.79 4.65
CA ASP A 183 7.06 37.07 4.72
C ASP A 183 6.08 35.90 4.53
N VAL A 184 6.56 34.65 4.45
CA VAL A 184 5.68 33.48 4.64
C VAL A 184 6.18 32.70 5.85
N THR A 185 5.31 32.49 6.83
CA THR A 185 5.46 31.39 7.80
C THR A 185 5.37 30.08 7.02
N ILE A 186 6.53 29.63 6.51
CA ILE A 186 6.64 28.48 5.59
C ILE A 186 5.87 27.27 6.15
N ASP A 187 5.93 27.07 7.46
CA ASP A 187 5.24 25.99 8.15
C ASP A 187 3.72 26.14 8.15
N GLU A 188 3.19 27.36 8.31
CA GLU A 188 1.75 27.63 8.21
C GLU A 188 1.25 27.45 6.78
N PHE A 189 2.04 27.87 5.79
CA PHE A 189 1.72 27.68 4.38
C PHE A 189 1.69 26.19 3.99
N ILE A 190 2.68 25.41 4.43
CA ILE A 190 2.70 23.95 4.21
C ILE A 190 1.50 23.30 4.90
N GLN A 191 1.18 23.72 6.11
CA GLN A 191 0.03 23.18 6.85
C GLN A 191 -1.31 23.54 6.20
N ASP A 192 -1.45 24.75 5.65
CA ASP A 192 -2.61 25.15 4.86
C ASP A 192 -2.75 24.33 3.58
N VAL A 193 -1.64 24.11 2.84
CA VAL A 193 -1.63 23.26 1.65
C VAL A 193 -1.98 21.80 1.99
N ARG A 194 -1.40 21.27 3.08
CA ARG A 194 -1.70 19.93 3.59
C ARG A 194 -3.18 19.82 3.97
N THR A 195 -3.70 20.74 4.78
CA THR A 195 -5.11 20.69 5.19
C THR A 195 -6.06 20.83 4.02
N LYS A 196 -5.81 21.69 3.03
CA LYS A 196 -6.68 21.82 1.84
C LYS A 196 -6.79 20.53 1.04
N GLN A 197 -5.71 19.78 0.88
CA GLN A 197 -5.72 18.52 0.11
C GLN A 197 -6.11 17.28 0.94
N TYR A 198 -5.80 17.27 2.25
CA TYR A 198 -6.13 16.18 3.19
C TYR A 198 -7.42 16.41 4.00
N SER A 199 -8.16 17.51 3.77
CA SER A 199 -9.40 17.87 4.49
C SER A 199 -10.43 16.72 4.63
N PRO A 200 -10.61 15.80 3.66
CA PRO A 200 -11.52 14.66 3.84
C PRO A 200 -11.09 13.68 4.95
N ILE A 201 -9.82 13.70 5.37
CA ILE A 201 -9.18 12.70 6.24
C ILE A 201 -8.96 13.26 7.65
N LEU A 202 -8.60 14.55 7.76
CA LEU A 202 -8.35 15.20 9.05
C LEU A 202 -9.62 15.42 9.87
N VAL A 203 -10.78 15.61 9.25
CA VAL A 203 -12.07 15.84 9.95
C VAL A 203 -12.46 14.64 10.84
N ARG A 204 -12.06 13.41 10.48
CA ARG A 204 -12.33 12.22 11.30
C ARG A 204 -11.51 12.19 12.60
N ASN A 205 -10.30 12.76 12.60
CA ASN A 205 -9.44 12.83 13.79
C ASN A 205 -9.79 14.02 14.70
N SER A 206 -10.28 15.14 14.16
CA SER A 206 -10.72 16.31 14.95
C SER A 206 -11.93 16.00 15.84
N ASN A 207 -12.89 15.20 15.33
CA ASN A 207 -14.07 14.81 16.11
C ASN A 207 -13.72 13.79 17.21
N LYS A 208 -12.77 12.88 16.96
CA LYS A 208 -12.37 11.88 17.96
C LYS A 208 -11.61 12.46 19.16
N LYS A 209 -10.96 13.62 18.99
CA LYS A 209 -10.23 14.32 20.06
C LYS A 209 -11.12 15.27 20.89
N LYS A 210 -12.37 15.50 20.45
CA LYS A 210 -13.36 16.33 21.16
C LYS A 210 -14.29 15.50 22.07
N ASP A 211 -14.34 14.19 21.86
CA ASP A 211 -15.23 13.24 22.57
C ASP A 211 -14.48 12.37 23.59
N SER A 212 -13.25 12.74 23.96
CA SER A 212 -12.38 12.09 24.96
C SER A 212 -11.75 13.12 25.87
#